data_AF-A0A402CX66-F1
#
_entry.id   AF-A0A402CX66-F1
#
_cell.length_a   1.000
_cell.length_b   1.000
_cell.length_c   1.000
_cell.angle_alpha   90.00
_cell.angle_beta   90.00
_cell.angle_gamma   90.00
#
_symmetry.space_group_name_H-M   'P 1'
#
loop_
_entity.id
_entity.type
_entity.pdbx_description
1 polymer ?
#
loop_
_entity_poly.entity_id
_entity_poly.type
_entity_poly.pdbx_seq_one_letter_code
_entity_poly.pdbx_strand_id
1 'polypeptide(L)'
;MNNPANIFTFDWDAEISTETRDRIFDKIVGAADKWRLHMPAVLFFESIGPMSYLGSQAMIHFSPFLAMLFPGGLADVQKCSKLMQDPKNLKMLVDRIVEAEDAARKR
;
A
#
# COMPACT_ATOMS: atom_id res chain seq x y z
N MET A 1 4.76 -2.08 -29.55
CA MET A 1 4.62 -3.52 -29.90
C MET A 1 4.63 -4.30 -28.59
N ASN A 2 3.50 -4.87 -28.20
CA ASN A 2 3.38 -5.64 -26.95
C ASN A 2 3.78 -7.09 -27.21
N ASN A 3 4.87 -7.52 -26.58
CA ASN A 3 5.35 -8.90 -26.61
C ASN A 3 4.51 -9.74 -25.60
N PRO A 4 3.88 -10.85 -26.02
CA PRO A 4 3.09 -11.71 -25.12
C PRO A 4 3.91 -12.35 -23.99
N ALA A 5 5.25 -12.28 -24.02
CA ALA A 5 6.12 -12.75 -22.94
C ALA A 5 6.11 -11.86 -21.68
N ASN A 6 5.60 -10.63 -21.74
CA ASN A 6 5.67 -9.68 -20.61
C ASN A 6 4.61 -9.89 -19.51
N ILE A 7 3.72 -10.89 -19.63
CA ILE A 7 2.70 -11.16 -18.61
C ILE A 7 3.35 -11.72 -17.32
N PHE A 8 4.56 -12.29 -17.41
CA PHE A 8 5.29 -12.90 -16.29
C PHE A 8 6.59 -12.19 -15.89
N THR A 9 7.01 -11.14 -16.60
CA THR A 9 8.24 -10.39 -16.28
C THR A 9 7.92 -9.24 -15.34
N PHE A 10 7.50 -9.57 -14.11
CA PHE A 10 7.54 -8.61 -13.02
C PHE A 10 8.96 -8.57 -12.47
N ASP A 11 9.61 -7.43 -12.58
CA ASP A 11 10.94 -7.21 -11.99
C ASP A 11 10.77 -7.00 -10.48
N TRP A 12 11.11 -8.04 -9.72
CA TRP A 12 11.05 -8.07 -8.26
C TRP A 12 12.02 -7.08 -7.61
N ASP A 13 13.09 -6.75 -8.32
CA ASP A 13 14.17 -5.92 -7.82
C ASP A 13 13.98 -4.45 -8.20
N ALA A 14 13.19 -4.16 -9.25
CA ALA A 14 12.88 -2.79 -9.70
C ALA A 14 12.47 -1.87 -8.54
N GLU A 15 13.23 -0.79 -8.35
CA GLU A 15 12.90 0.24 -7.37
C GLU A 15 11.54 0.88 -7.69
N ILE A 16 10.73 1.10 -6.66
CA ILE A 16 9.45 1.78 -6.82
C ILE A 16 9.71 3.28 -6.86
N SER A 17 9.36 3.93 -7.97
CA SER A 17 9.47 5.39 -8.09
C SER A 17 8.64 6.08 -7.02
N THR A 18 9.10 7.27 -6.58
CA THR A 18 8.38 8.10 -5.61
C THR A 18 6.97 8.43 -6.07
N GLU A 19 6.77 8.70 -7.36
CA GLU A 19 5.46 8.91 -7.97
C GLU A 19 4.54 7.68 -7.82
N THR A 20 5.07 6.48 -8.05
CA THR A 20 4.30 5.24 -7.91
C THR A 20 3.93 4.99 -6.45
N ARG A 21 4.87 5.22 -5.53
CA ARG A 21 4.62 5.15 -4.08
C ARG A 21 3.49 6.08 -3.67
N ASP A 22 3.60 7.35 -4.04
CA ASP A 22 2.66 8.37 -3.65
C ASP A 22 1.26 8.07 -4.21
N ARG A 23 1.18 7.61 -5.46
CA ARG A 23 -0.09 7.13 -6.04
C ARG A 23 -0.70 5.96 -5.28
N ILE A 24 0.11 5.04 -4.75
CA ILE A 24 -0.38 3.93 -3.92
C ILE A 24 -0.86 4.45 -2.56
N PHE A 25 -0.14 5.39 -1.95
CA PHE A 25 -0.56 6.02 -0.71
C PHE A 25 -1.88 6.76 -0.88
N ASP A 26 -2.04 7.52 -1.96
CA ASP A 26 -3.28 8.24 -2.25
C ASP A 26 -4.48 7.29 -2.41
N LYS A 27 -4.27 6.09 -2.99
CA LYS A 27 -5.32 5.05 -3.04
C LYS A 27 -5.70 4.55 -1.64
N ILE A 28 -4.72 4.33 -0.77
CA ILE A 28 -4.96 3.85 0.60
C ILE A 28 -5.67 4.93 1.43
N VAL A 29 -5.19 6.17 1.37
CA VAL A 29 -5.81 7.33 2.02
C VAL A 29 -7.23 7.51 1.51
N GLY A 30 -7.45 7.46 0.19
CA GLY A 30 -8.78 7.56 -0.41
C GLY A 30 -9.73 6.43 0.02
N ALA A 31 -9.23 5.21 0.24
CA ALA A 31 -10.01 4.11 0.80
C ALA A 31 -10.37 4.36 2.27
N ALA A 32 -9.43 4.87 3.07
CA ALA A 32 -9.67 5.25 4.46
C ALA A 32 -10.71 6.37 4.56
N ASP A 33 -10.66 7.37 3.68
CA ASP A 33 -11.65 8.44 3.55
C ASP A 33 -13.04 7.89 3.22
N LYS A 34 -13.12 7.14 2.11
CA LYS A 34 -14.39 6.58 1.59
C LYS A 34 -15.13 5.76 2.63
N TRP A 35 -14.40 5.02 3.48
CA TRP A 35 -14.97 4.11 4.47
C TRP A 35 -14.90 4.65 5.91
N ARG A 36 -14.42 5.89 6.12
CA ARG A 36 -14.22 6.50 7.44
C ARG A 36 -13.35 5.65 8.38
N LEU A 37 -12.26 5.10 7.85
CA LEU A 37 -11.34 4.18 8.53
C LEU A 37 -9.99 4.80 8.92
N HIS A 38 -9.85 6.13 8.99
CA HIS A 38 -8.58 6.80 9.33
C HIS A 38 -7.94 6.27 10.62
N MET A 39 -8.62 6.42 11.77
CA MET A 39 -8.11 5.96 13.06
C MET A 39 -7.84 4.44 13.10
N PRO A 40 -8.74 3.56 12.62
CA PRO A 40 -8.43 2.13 12.49
C PRO A 40 -7.19 1.84 11.63
N ALA A 41 -7.01 2.56 10.52
CA ALA A 41 -5.87 2.39 9.63
C ALA A 41 -4.56 2.84 10.29
N VAL A 42 -4.57 3.99 10.99
CA VAL A 42 -3.43 4.47 11.79
C VAL A 42 -3.02 3.41 12.81
N LEU A 43 -3.97 2.93 13.63
CA LEU A 43 -3.69 1.93 14.66
C LEU A 43 -3.13 0.63 14.06
N PHE A 44 -3.73 0.14 12.96
CA PHE A 44 -3.27 -1.05 12.27
C PHE A 44 -1.81 -0.88 11.79
N PHE A 45 -1.52 0.19 11.06
CA PHE A 45 -0.21 0.42 10.48
C PHE A 45 0.85 0.70 11.54
N GLU A 46 0.55 1.47 12.59
CA GLU A 46 1.47 1.64 13.72
C GLU A 46 1.77 0.32 14.43
N SER A 47 0.77 -0.55 14.62
CA SER A 47 0.95 -1.83 15.29
C SER A 47 1.89 -2.78 14.54
N ILE A 48 1.88 -2.74 13.20
CA ILE A 48 2.73 -3.60 12.37
C ILE A 48 4.05 -2.94 11.97
N GLY A 49 4.26 -1.65 12.26
CA GLY A 49 5.48 -0.92 11.90
C GLY A 49 6.79 -1.53 12.40
N PRO A 50 6.90 -1.97 13.67
CA PRO A 50 8.06 -2.70 14.17
C PRO A 50 8.31 -4.03 13.43
N MET A 51 7.26 -4.58 12.81
CA MET A 51 7.23 -5.85 12.10
C MET A 51 6.90 -5.66 10.60
N SER A 52 7.25 -4.50 10.04
CA SER A 52 6.98 -4.12 8.64
C SER A 52 7.35 -5.23 7.64
N TYR A 53 8.50 -5.88 7.84
CA TYR A 53 8.90 -7.03 7.05
C TYR A 53 7.89 -8.19 7.12
N LEU A 54 7.47 -8.60 8.31
CA LEU A 54 6.45 -9.65 8.51
C LEU A 54 5.10 -9.27 7.88
N GLY A 55 4.69 -8.01 8.04
CA GLY A 55 3.49 -7.47 7.39
C GLY A 55 3.56 -7.57 5.87
N SER A 56 4.70 -7.22 5.27
CA SER A 56 4.91 -7.35 3.81
C SER A 56 4.81 -8.81 3.35
N GLN A 57 5.44 -9.75 4.07
CA GLN A 57 5.37 -11.17 3.73
C GLN A 57 3.96 -11.73 3.87
N ALA A 58 3.19 -11.28 4.88
CA ALA A 58 1.79 -11.63 5.01
C ALA A 58 0.97 -11.16 3.80
N MET A 59 1.21 -9.95 3.27
CA MET A 59 0.54 -9.47 2.06
C MET A 59 0.84 -10.34 0.84
N ILE A 60 2.08 -10.80 0.67
CA ILE A 60 2.44 -11.73 -0.41
C ILE A 60 1.75 -13.09 -0.21
N HIS A 61 1.79 -13.62 1.02
CA HIS A 61 1.16 -14.90 1.35
C HIS A 61 -0.35 -14.89 1.08
N PHE A 62 -1.04 -13.82 1.48
CA PHE A 62 -2.47 -13.63 1.25
C PHE A 62 -2.79 -12.98 -0.09
N SER A 63 -1.81 -12.79 -0.99
CA SER A 63 -2.02 -12.14 -2.28
C SER A 63 -3.10 -12.77 -3.17
N PRO A 64 -3.37 -14.10 -3.15
CA PRO A 64 -4.49 -14.67 -3.91
C PRO A 64 -5.85 -14.09 -3.49
N PHE A 65 -5.99 -13.72 -2.22
CA PHE A 65 -7.20 -13.10 -1.68
C PHE A 65 -7.18 -11.59 -1.81
N LEU A 66 -6.01 -10.95 -1.69
CA LEU A 66 -5.92 -9.49 -1.80
C LEU A 66 -6.06 -9.02 -3.24
N ALA A 67 -5.60 -9.78 -4.23
CA ALA A 67 -5.61 -9.39 -5.63
C ALA A 67 -7.01 -8.99 -6.14
N MET A 68 -8.09 -9.60 -5.64
CA MET A 68 -9.46 -9.25 -6.03
C MET A 68 -9.90 -7.85 -5.55
N LEU A 69 -9.20 -7.26 -4.57
CA LEU A 69 -9.48 -5.94 -4.02
C LEU A 69 -8.70 -4.82 -4.74
N PHE A 70 -7.71 -5.17 -5.58
CA PHE A 70 -6.85 -4.22 -6.29
C PHE A 70 -7.17 -4.22 -7.79
N PRO A 71 -7.42 -3.06 -8.43
CA PRO A 71 -7.64 -2.99 -9.88
C PRO A 71 -6.49 -3.57 -10.71
N GLY A 72 -5.25 -3.45 -10.25
CA GLY A 72 -4.06 -4.04 -10.88
C GLY A 72 -3.75 -5.49 -10.46
N GLY A 73 -4.65 -6.15 -9.73
CA GLY A 73 -4.50 -7.54 -9.29
C GLY A 73 -3.23 -7.78 -8.46
N LEU A 74 -2.58 -8.92 -8.69
CA LEU A 74 -1.37 -9.35 -7.97
C LEU A 74 -0.22 -8.33 -8.05
N ALA A 75 -0.07 -7.63 -9.18
CA ALA A 75 1.02 -6.67 -9.37
C ALA A 75 0.89 -5.46 -8.43
N ASP A 76 -0.34 -4.99 -8.18
CA ASP A 76 -0.59 -3.90 -7.24
C ASP A 76 -0.38 -4.35 -5.78
N VAL A 77 -0.77 -5.58 -5.44
CA VAL A 77 -0.52 -6.18 -4.11
C VAL A 77 0.98 -6.28 -3.83
N GLN A 78 1.77 -6.74 -4.81
CA GLN A 78 3.22 -6.86 -4.68
C GLN A 78 3.91 -5.51 -4.53
N LYS A 79 3.53 -4.51 -5.32
CA LYS A 79 4.05 -3.13 -5.17
C LYS A 79 3.73 -2.58 -3.78
N CYS A 80 2.50 -2.78 -3.32
CA CYS A 80 2.09 -2.36 -1.98
C CYS A 80 2.94 -3.07 -0.91
N SER A 81 3.11 -4.39 -1.01
CA SER A 81 3.97 -5.17 -0.11
C SER A 81 5.41 -4.65 -0.06
N LYS A 82 6.02 -4.36 -1.21
CA LYS A 82 7.39 -3.83 -1.29
C LYS A 82 7.52 -2.46 -0.62
N LEU A 83 6.50 -1.61 -0.73
CA LEU A 83 6.47 -0.35 0.02
C LEU A 83 6.33 -0.57 1.52
N MET A 84 5.44 -1.47 1.94
CA MET A 84 5.19 -1.77 3.36
C MET A 84 6.37 -2.45 4.06
N GLN A 85 7.32 -3.00 3.32
CA GLN A 85 8.53 -3.63 3.86
C GLN A 85 9.47 -2.64 4.56
N ASP A 86 9.50 -1.37 4.13
CA ASP A 86 10.29 -0.32 4.77
C ASP A 86 9.44 0.40 5.85
N PRO A 87 9.82 0.34 7.14
CA PRO A 87 9.13 1.07 8.20
C PRO A 87 8.97 2.57 7.92
N LYS A 88 9.88 3.19 7.16
CA LYS A 88 9.81 4.62 6.82
C LYS A 88 8.62 4.91 5.91
N ASN A 89 8.37 4.06 4.92
CA ASN A 89 7.19 4.20 4.06
C ASN A 89 5.91 4.05 4.85
N LEU A 90 5.87 3.12 5.80
CA LEU A 90 4.72 2.94 6.66
C LEU A 90 4.45 4.17 7.53
N LYS A 91 5.50 4.75 8.12
CA LYS A 91 5.39 6.01 8.85
C LYS A 91 4.87 7.14 7.95
N MET A 92 5.41 7.29 6.75
CA MET A 92 4.93 8.30 5.79
C MET A 92 3.46 8.12 5.43
N LEU A 93 3.00 6.87 5.29
CA LEU A 93 1.60 6.57 5.04
C LEU A 93 0.72 6.93 6.24
N VAL A 94 1.14 6.57 7.47
CA VAL A 94 0.43 6.94 8.71
C VAL A 94 0.30 8.45 8.82
N ASP A 95 1.40 9.19 8.64
CA ASP A 95 1.40 10.66 8.71
C ASP A 95 0.40 11.26 7.70
N ARG A 96 0.34 10.73 6.45
CA ARG A 96 -0.66 11.16 5.44
C ARG A 96 -2.11 10.83 5.81
N ILE A 97 -2.37 9.68 6.45
CA ILE A 97 -3.72 9.31 6.91
C ILE A 97 -4.19 10.27 8.01
N VAL A 98 -3.30 10.63 8.94
CA VAL A 98 -3.58 11.61 10.00
C VAL A 98 -3.88 12.99 9.41
N GLU A 99 -3.06 13.44 8.46
CA GLU A 99 -3.30 14.71 7.74
C GLU A 99 -4.66 14.74 7.03
N ALA A 100 -5.05 13.63 6.39
CA ALA A 100 -6.34 13.49 5.74
C ALA A 100 -7.51 13.51 6.74
N GLU A 101 -7.39 12.85 7.90
CA GLU A 101 -8.40 12.90 8.95
C GLU A 101 -8.59 14.31 9.51
N ASP A 102 -7.50 15.02 9.80
CA ASP A 102 -7.53 16.39 10.29
C ASP A 102 -8.19 17.33 9.27
N ALA A 103 -7.93 17.12 7.99
CA ALA A 103 -8.60 17.85 6.91
C ALA A 103 -10.09 17.51 6.83
N ALA A 104 -10.47 16.23 6.97
CA ALA A 104 -11.86 15.78 6.96
C ALA A 104 -12.66 16.31 8.16
N ARG A 105 -12.05 16.43 9.35
CA ARG A 105 -12.68 16.96 10.56
C ARG A 105 -12.95 18.47 10.50
N LYS A 106 -12.17 19.20 9.70
CA LYS A 106 -12.31 20.66 9.49
C LYS A 106 -13.33 21.04 8.42
N ARG A 107 -13.87 20.09 7.66
CA ARG A 107 -14.91 20.29 6.63
C ARG A 107 -16.30 20.20 7.25
#